data_AF-A0A259MKA3-F1
#
_entry.id   AF-A0A259MKA3-F1
#
_cell.length_a   1.000
_cell.length_b   1.000
_cell.length_c   1.000
_cell.angle_alpha   90.00
_cell.angle_beta   90.00
_cell.angle_gamma   90.00
#
_symmetry.space_group_name_H-M   'P 1'
#
loop_
_entity.id
_entity.type
_entity.pdbx_description
1 polymer ?
#
loop_
_entity_poly.entity_id
_entity_poly.type
_entity_poly.pdbx_seq_one_letter_code
_entity_poly.pdbx_strand_id
1 'polypeptide(L)'
;MNTQERPGVVTLVTDALGRSADLIQTEIRLARVEIGEKADALRTSVVSGLVMMLVGTVFIIGAVILVLQAVVAALIEAGVAPALAILIVAGGSALGGIIVLLAGKKTIGAIDPTPTRTITSLQSDARMAKENLT
;
A
#
# COMPACT_ATOMS: atom_id res chain seq x y z
N MET A 1 -12.95 -53.50 45.31
CA MET A 1 -11.88 -53.43 44.29
C MET A 1 -12.51 -52.84 43.03
N ASN A 2 -12.43 -51.52 42.83
CA ASN A 2 -12.96 -50.89 41.62
C ASN A 2 -11.89 -50.92 40.52
N THR A 3 -12.18 -51.66 39.46
CA THR A 3 -11.36 -51.78 38.26
C THR A 3 -11.38 -50.48 37.47
N GLN A 4 -10.21 -49.83 37.36
CA GLN A 4 -10.03 -48.71 36.46
C GLN A 4 -10.12 -49.20 35.01
N GLU A 5 -11.20 -48.84 34.31
CA GLU A 5 -11.30 -49.01 32.87
C GLU A 5 -10.26 -48.11 32.20
N ARG A 6 -9.24 -48.72 31.60
CA ARG A 6 -8.26 -48.02 30.76
C ARG A 6 -9.00 -47.49 29.53
N PRO A 7 -8.94 -46.17 29.22
CA PRO A 7 -9.52 -45.65 27.99
C PRO A 7 -9.00 -46.43 26.79
N GLY A 8 -9.91 -46.90 25.94
CA GLY A 8 -9.55 -47.62 24.72
C GLY A 8 -8.72 -46.74 23.79
N VAL A 9 -7.84 -47.36 23.00
CA VAL A 9 -6.99 -46.67 22.01
C VAL A 9 -7.84 -45.83 21.03
N VAL A 10 -9.06 -46.29 20.74
CA VAL A 10 -10.07 -45.58 19.94
C VAL A 10 -10.49 -44.26 20.60
N THR A 11 -10.71 -44.26 21.91
CA THR A 11 -11.14 -43.07 22.68
C THR A 11 -10.05 -42.00 22.71
N LEU A 12 -8.78 -42.41 22.82
CA LEU A 12 -7.62 -41.50 22.78
C LEU A 12 -7.43 -40.87 21.39
N VAL A 13 -7.70 -41.62 20.32
CA VAL A 13 -7.63 -41.11 18.95
C VAL A 13 -8.77 -40.10 18.68
N THR A 14 -10.00 -40.39 19.13
CA THR A 14 -11.11 -39.43 19.00
C THR A 14 -10.87 -38.16 19.82
N ASP A 15 -10.31 -38.25 21.02
CA ASP A 15 -9.94 -37.08 21.83
C ASP A 15 -8.82 -36.26 21.19
N ALA A 16 -7.82 -36.92 20.59
CA ALA A 16 -6.73 -36.24 19.90
C ALA A 16 -7.21 -35.51 18.62
N LEU A 17 -8.13 -36.11 17.88
CA LEU A 17 -8.75 -35.49 16.70
C LEU A 17 -9.65 -34.30 17.10
N GLY A 18 -10.42 -34.43 18.18
CA GLY A 18 -11.23 -33.34 18.73
C GLY A 18 -10.38 -32.15 19.17
N ARG A 19 -9.28 -32.41 19.91
CA ARG A 19 -8.33 -31.36 20.33
C ARG A 19 -7.61 -30.70 19.15
N SER A 20 -7.31 -31.46 18.10
CA SER A 20 -6.68 -30.93 16.88
C SER A 20 -7.64 -30.00 16.12
N ALA A 21 -8.92 -30.35 16.04
CA ALA A 21 -9.95 -29.51 15.44
C ALA A 21 -10.16 -28.18 16.20
N ASP A 22 -10.09 -28.22 17.54
CA ASP A 22 -10.16 -27.02 18.39
C ASP A 22 -8.92 -26.12 18.23
N LEU A 23 -7.74 -26.71 18.09
CA LEU A 23 -6.50 -25.97 17.80
C LEU A 23 -6.58 -25.25 16.45
N ILE A 24 -7.04 -25.93 15.39
CA ILE A 24 -7.20 -25.33 14.06
C ILE A 24 -8.20 -24.16 14.10
N GLN A 25 -9.33 -24.32 14.80
CA GLN A 25 -10.31 -23.23 14.95
C GLN A 25 -9.72 -22.02 15.70
N THR A 26 -8.91 -22.29 16.72
CA THR A 26 -8.22 -21.25 17.49
C THR A 26 -7.20 -20.50 16.62
N GLU A 27 -6.36 -21.21 15.87
CA GLU A 27 -5.38 -20.62 14.94
C GLU A 27 -6.07 -19.76 13.87
N ILE A 28 -7.19 -20.23 13.31
CA ILE A 28 -7.98 -19.44 12.34
C ILE A 28 -8.54 -18.17 12.99
N ARG A 29 -9.03 -18.26 14.23
CA ARG A 29 -9.53 -17.09 14.97
C ARG A 29 -8.40 -16.10 15.24
N LEU A 30 -7.24 -16.58 15.67
CA LEU A 30 -6.08 -15.75 15.98
C LEU A 30 -5.54 -15.07 14.72
N ALA A 31 -5.39 -15.82 13.63
CA ALA A 31 -4.97 -15.31 12.33
C ALA A 31 -5.92 -14.21 11.82
N ARG A 32 -7.25 -14.36 11.98
CA ARG A 32 -8.22 -13.31 11.61
C ARG A 32 -8.04 -12.03 12.44
N VAL A 33 -7.78 -12.16 13.73
CA VAL A 33 -7.52 -11.02 14.62
C VAL A 33 -6.23 -10.32 14.19
N GLU A 34 -5.14 -11.06 14.01
CA GLU A 34 -3.84 -10.49 13.64
C GLU A 34 -3.86 -9.83 12.25
N ILE A 35 -4.58 -10.42 11.29
CA ILE A 35 -4.80 -9.80 9.97
C ILE A 35 -5.60 -8.49 10.12
N GLY A 36 -6.62 -8.47 10.97
CA GLY A 36 -7.41 -7.27 11.25
C GLY A 36 -6.57 -6.14 11.86
N GLU A 37 -5.79 -6.46 12.90
CA GLU A 37 -4.91 -5.49 13.57
C GLU A 37 -3.83 -4.95 12.61
N LYS A 38 -3.21 -5.82 11.81
CA LYS A 38 -2.23 -5.39 10.80
C LYS A 38 -2.88 -4.53 9.71
N ALA A 39 -4.09 -4.87 9.28
CA ALA A 39 -4.81 -4.09 8.27
C ALA A 39 -5.18 -2.69 8.80
N ASP A 40 -5.65 -2.58 10.04
CA ASP A 40 -5.99 -1.30 10.66
C ASP A 40 -4.74 -0.44 10.95
N ALA A 41 -3.64 -1.06 11.40
CA ALA A 41 -2.36 -0.38 11.57
C ALA A 41 -1.80 0.12 10.22
N LEU A 42 -1.88 -0.70 9.16
CA LEU A 42 -1.49 -0.31 7.81
C LEU A 42 -2.37 0.83 7.30
N ARG A 43 -3.69 0.75 7.49
CA ARG A 43 -4.61 1.80 7.10
C ARG A 43 -4.30 3.12 7.81
N THR A 44 -4.11 3.07 9.12
CA THR A 44 -3.83 4.26 9.93
C THR A 44 -2.49 4.91 9.54
N SER A 45 -1.45 4.10 9.34
CA SER A 45 -0.12 4.59 8.92
C SER A 45 -0.09 5.14 7.50
N VAL A 46 -0.79 4.49 6.56
CA VAL A 46 -0.91 4.99 5.18
C VAL A 46 -1.70 6.30 5.17
N VAL A 47 -2.81 6.39 5.89
CA VAL A 47 -3.62 7.63 5.95
C VAL A 47 -2.82 8.77 6.59
N SER A 48 -2.18 8.54 7.73
CA SER A 48 -1.39 9.59 8.40
C SER A 48 -0.19 10.03 7.56
N GLY A 49 0.50 9.09 6.91
CA GLY A 49 1.59 9.37 5.98
C GLY A 49 1.13 10.18 4.77
N LEU A 50 -0.01 9.84 4.17
CA LEU A 50 -0.60 10.60 3.07
C LEU A 50 -0.97 12.03 3.49
N VAL A 51 -1.56 12.20 4.68
CA VAL A 51 -1.89 13.54 5.20
C VAL A 51 -0.62 14.39 5.40
N MET A 52 0.43 13.82 6.01
CA MET A 52 1.70 14.55 6.18
C MET A 52 2.33 14.91 4.83
N MET A 53 2.32 14.01 3.86
CA MET A 53 2.81 14.29 2.51
C MET A 53 2.00 15.40 1.83
N LEU A 54 0.68 15.39 1.97
CA LEU A 54 -0.18 16.44 1.41
C LEU A 54 0.14 17.81 2.04
N VAL A 55 0.26 17.88 3.37
CA VAL A 55 0.65 19.11 4.07
C VAL A 55 2.02 19.60 3.61
N GLY A 56 3.03 18.73 3.57
CA GLY A 56 4.36 19.08 3.08
C GLY A 56 4.33 19.57 1.62
N THR A 57 3.53 18.94 0.77
CA THR A 57 3.36 19.34 -0.62
C THR A 57 2.78 20.75 -0.74
N VAL A 58 1.82 21.13 0.11
CA VAL A 58 1.27 22.50 0.14
C VAL A 58 2.36 23.52 0.45
N PHE A 59 3.22 23.26 1.44
CA PHE A 59 4.35 24.15 1.75
C PHE A 59 5.34 24.26 0.59
N ILE A 60 5.66 23.15 -0.08
CA ILE A 60 6.54 23.16 -1.25
C ILE A 60 5.90 23.99 -2.39
N ILE A 61 4.62 23.80 -2.66
CA ILE A 61 3.89 24.60 -3.67
C ILE A 61 3.97 26.09 -3.32
N GLY A 62 3.72 26.45 -2.06
CA GLY A 62 3.85 27.83 -1.59
C GLY A 62 5.25 28.39 -1.80
N ALA A 63 6.29 27.64 -1.44
CA ALA A 63 7.68 28.03 -1.64
C ALA A 63 8.02 28.23 -3.13
N VAL A 64 7.57 27.33 -4.01
CA VAL A 64 7.75 27.47 -5.46
C VAL A 64 7.06 28.73 -5.98
N ILE A 65 5.83 29.02 -5.55
CA ILE A 65 5.13 30.25 -5.94
C ILE A 65 5.93 31.48 -5.53
N LEU A 66 6.46 31.53 -4.30
CA LEU A 66 7.27 32.65 -3.83
C LEU A 66 8.55 32.83 -4.67
N VAL A 67 9.21 31.73 -5.03
CA VAL A 67 10.38 31.78 -5.93
C VAL A 67 9.99 32.30 -7.31
N LEU A 68 8.89 31.84 -7.90
CA LEU A 68 8.43 32.34 -9.20
C LEU A 68 8.08 33.84 -9.14
N GLN A 69 7.47 34.31 -8.05
CA GLN A 69 7.23 35.74 -7.84
C GLN A 69 8.54 36.53 -7.74
N ALA A 70 9.56 36.00 -7.05
CA ALA A 70 10.87 36.63 -6.99
C ALA A 70 11.52 36.73 -8.38
N VAL A 71 11.35 35.72 -9.26
CA VAL A 71 11.82 35.78 -10.65
C VAL A 71 11.06 36.86 -11.43
N VAL A 72 9.74 36.96 -11.28
CA VAL A 72 8.95 38.03 -11.90
C VAL A 72 9.47 39.41 -11.46
N ALA A 73 9.68 39.60 -10.16
CA ALA A 73 10.19 40.86 -9.61
C ALA A 73 11.58 41.19 -10.19
N ALA A 74 12.49 40.22 -10.24
CA ALA A 74 13.82 40.40 -10.81
C ALA A 74 13.79 40.80 -12.29
N LEU A 75 12.87 40.24 -13.09
CA LEU A 75 12.69 40.64 -14.49
C LEU A 75 12.17 42.07 -14.62
N ILE A 76 11.24 42.46 -13.73
CA ILE A 76 10.72 43.83 -13.70
C ILE A 76 11.83 44.83 -13.34
N GLU A 77 12.65 44.52 -12.34
CA GLU A 77 13.82 45.33 -11.96
C GLU A 77 14.87 45.41 -13.09
N ALA A 78 14.98 44.36 -13.90
CA ALA A 78 15.82 44.36 -15.11
C ALA A 78 15.22 45.16 -16.28
N GLY A 79 14.07 45.83 -16.09
CA GLY A 79 13.43 46.71 -17.08
C GLY A 79 12.39 46.02 -17.97
N VAL A 80 12.03 44.76 -17.70
CA VAL A 80 10.97 44.07 -18.43
C VAL A 80 9.60 44.59 -17.97
N ALA A 81 8.71 44.91 -18.92
CA ALA A 81 7.36 45.33 -18.58
C ALA A 81 6.63 44.27 -17.73
N PRO A 82 5.87 44.65 -16.68
CA PRO A 82 5.25 43.69 -15.75
C PRO A 82 4.43 42.59 -16.41
N ALA A 83 3.63 42.95 -17.42
CA ALA A 83 2.82 41.99 -18.16
C ALA A 83 3.66 40.93 -18.89
N LEU A 84 4.79 41.33 -19.48
CA LEU A 84 5.69 40.42 -20.19
C LEU A 84 6.48 39.55 -19.22
N ALA A 85 6.95 40.11 -18.11
CA ALA A 85 7.66 39.35 -17.06
C ALA A 85 6.77 38.21 -16.52
N ILE A 86 5.51 38.52 -16.20
CA ILE A 86 4.53 37.52 -15.74
C ILE A 86 4.29 36.47 -16.83
N LEU A 87 4.09 36.87 -18.08
CA LEU A 87 3.81 35.95 -19.18
C LEU A 87 4.97 34.97 -19.42
N ILE A 88 6.22 35.46 -19.36
CA ILE A 88 7.42 34.64 -19.52
C ILE A 88 7.51 33.60 -18.40
N VAL A 89 7.37 34.02 -17.14
CA VAL A 89 7.52 33.12 -15.99
C VAL A 89 6.38 32.12 -15.92
N ALA A 90 5.14 32.57 -16.13
CA ALA A 90 3.97 31.70 -16.17
C ALA A 90 4.04 30.70 -17.33
N GLY A 91 4.44 31.16 -18.52
CA GLY A 91 4.60 30.31 -19.71
C GLY A 91 5.70 29.25 -19.51
N GLY A 92 6.86 29.65 -18.98
CA GLY A 92 7.95 28.72 -18.66
C GLY A 92 7.55 27.70 -17.60
N SER A 93 6.85 28.13 -16.55
CA SER A 93 6.35 27.24 -15.50
C SER A 93 5.32 26.25 -16.03
N ALA A 94 4.41 26.71 -16.90
CA ALA A 94 3.41 25.84 -17.54
C ALA A 94 4.06 24.78 -18.44
N LEU A 95 5.05 25.16 -19.24
CA LEU A 95 5.81 24.21 -20.07
C LEU A 95 6.53 23.17 -19.20
N GLY A 96 7.22 23.60 -18.14
CA GLY A 96 7.86 22.69 -17.20
C GLY A 96 6.86 21.72 -16.56
N GLY A 97 5.70 22.23 -16.13
CA GLY A 97 4.62 21.42 -15.57
C GLY A 97 4.09 20.37 -16.54
N ILE A 98 3.86 20.74 -17.81
CA ILE A 98 3.42 19.81 -18.85
C ILE A 98 4.45 18.68 -19.05
N ILE A 99 5.75 18.99 -19.10
CA ILE A 99 6.81 17.98 -19.26
C ILE A 99 6.79 16.98 -18.10
N VAL A 100 6.71 17.47 -16.86
CA VAL A 100 6.65 16.61 -15.67
C VAL A 100 5.38 15.74 -15.67
N LEU A 101 4.23 16.30 -16.04
CA LEU A 101 2.97 15.55 -16.15
C LEU A 101 3.07 14.42 -17.18
N LEU A 102 3.64 14.70 -18.36
CA LEU A 102 3.81 13.69 -19.40
C LEU A 102 4.80 12.59 -18.98
N ALA A 103 5.90 12.96 -18.31
CA ALA A 103 6.86 12.01 -17.76
C ALA A 103 6.22 11.12 -16.68
N GLY A 104 5.47 11.71 -15.74
CA GLY A 104 4.76 10.98 -14.70
C GLY A 104 3.73 9.99 -15.25
N LYS A 105 2.96 10.40 -16.25
CA LYS A 105 1.97 9.51 -16.90
C LYS A 105 2.63 8.27 -17.53
N LYS A 106 3.82 8.43 -18.12
CA LYS A 106 4.60 7.32 -18.68
C LYS A 106 5.07 6.36 -17.59
N THR A 107 5.53 6.89 -16.45
CA THR A 107 6.01 6.06 -15.32
C THR A 107 4.89 5.28 -14.66
N ILE A 108 3.72 5.89 -14.44
CA ILE A 108 2.57 5.21 -13.84
C ILE A 108 2.04 4.10 -14.75
N GLY A 109 1.98 4.34 -16.06
CA GLY A 109 1.54 3.32 -17.03
C GLY A 109 2.45 2.09 -17.13
N ALA A 110 3.66 2.14 -16.56
CA ALA A 110 4.62 1.03 -16.54
C ALA A 110 4.50 0.15 -15.28
N ILE A 111 3.67 0.52 -14.30
CA ILE A 111 3.45 -0.25 -13.08
C ILE A 111 2.32 -1.24 -13.34
N ASP A 112 2.63 -2.54 -13.48
CA ASP A 112 1.63 -3.61 -13.40
C ASP A 112 1.45 -4.01 -11.92
N PRO A 113 0.34 -3.64 -11.27
CA PRO A 113 0.12 -3.95 -9.86
C PRO A 113 -0.24 -5.42 -9.63
N THR A 114 -0.36 -6.24 -10.67
CA THR A 114 -0.76 -7.64 -10.55
C THR A 114 0.40 -8.50 -10.04
N PRO A 115 0.34 -9.08 -8.82
CA PRO A 115 1.41 -9.91 -8.27
C PRO A 115 1.40 -11.28 -8.96
N THR A 116 1.97 -11.36 -10.16
CA THR A 116 1.90 -12.54 -11.02
C THR A 116 2.49 -13.76 -10.32
N ARG A 117 3.61 -13.61 -9.60
CA ARG A 117 4.28 -14.72 -8.91
C ARG A 117 3.45 -15.31 -7.77
N THR A 118 2.79 -14.47 -6.97
CA THR A 118 1.93 -14.92 -5.86
C THR A 118 0.69 -15.64 -6.39
N ILE A 119 0.12 -15.15 -7.50
CA ILE A 119 -1.02 -15.81 -8.14
C ILE A 119 -0.59 -17.18 -8.70
N THR A 120 0.57 -17.26 -9.36
CA THR A 120 1.07 -18.52 -9.91
C THR A 120 1.40 -19.54 -8.82
N SER A 121 2.00 -19.13 -7.70
CA SER A 121 2.29 -20.04 -6.58
C SER A 121 1.00 -20.59 -5.96
N LEU A 122 0.00 -19.73 -5.71
CA LEU A 122 -1.29 -20.17 -5.18
C LEU A 122 -2.01 -21.14 -6.13
N GLN A 123 -1.92 -20.92 -7.44
CA GLN A 123 -2.48 -21.83 -8.44
C GLN A 123 -1.75 -23.18 -8.46
N SER A 124 -0.42 -23.18 -8.31
CA SER A 124 0.39 -24.40 -8.23
C SER A 124 0.03 -25.21 -6.99
N ASP A 125 -0.03 -24.55 -5.83
CA ASP A 125 -0.32 -25.20 -4.54
C ASP A 125 -1.74 -25.79 -4.54
N ALA A 126 -2.72 -25.07 -5.08
CA ALA A 126 -4.09 -25.57 -5.23
C ALA A 126 -4.16 -26.80 -6.16
N ARG A 127 -3.31 -26.85 -7.20
CA ARG A 127 -3.25 -27.98 -8.13
C ARG A 127 -2.63 -29.21 -7.47
N MET A 128 -1.53 -29.03 -6.72
CA MET A 128 -0.90 -30.11 -5.95
C MET A 128 -1.82 -30.66 -4.86
N ALA A 129 -2.58 -29.80 -4.16
CA ALA A 129 -3.54 -30.24 -3.15
C ALA A 129 -4.65 -31.10 -3.75
N LYS A 130 -5.07 -30.83 -4.99
CA LYS A 130 -6.11 -31.59 -5.69
C LYS A 130 -5.62 -32.95 -6.19
N GLU A 131 -4.36 -33.04 -6.60
CA GLU A 131 -3.70 -34.30 -7.02
C GLU A 131 -3.50 -35.27 -5.86
N ASN A 132 -3.24 -34.79 -4.63
CA ASN A 132 -3.08 -35.66 -3.45
C ASN A 132 -4.42 -36.16 -2.87
N LEU A 133 -5.56 -35.68 -3.38
CA LEU A 133 -6.91 -36.07 -2.94
C LEU A 133 -7.63 -37.01 -3.94
N THR A 134 -7.01 -37.30 -5.09
CA THR A 134 -7.51 -38.23 -6.11
C THR A 134 -6.60 -39.45 -6.20
#